data_AF-A0A257GUA3-F1
#
_entry.id   AF-A0A257GUA3-F1
#
_cell.length_a   1.000
_cell.length_b   1.000
_cell.length_c   1.000
_cell.angle_alpha   90.00
_cell.angle_beta   90.00
_cell.angle_gamma   90.00
#
_symmetry.space_group_name_H-M   'P 1'
#
loop_
_entity.id
_entity.type
_entity.pdbx_description
1 polymer ?
#
loop_
_entity_poly.entity_id
_entity_poly.type
_entity_poly.pdbx_seq_one_letter_code
_entity_poly.pdbx_strand_id
1 'polypeptide(L)'
;EPILIEGKAIQLHPLVCSAFNADFDGDQMAVHVPLSVEAQMEARTLMLASNNILFPANGEPSIVPSQDVVLGLYYTTRERINGKGEGLIFSDTGEVQRAFDAGEVELNAKINVRLTEYTKDKATGELTASTKLWETTAGRALLSEILPKGLPFSNINKALKKKEISKLINVSFRKCGLKDTVVFADKLLQSGFRLATKAGISICIDDMLVPDEKHEIISRAQKEVKEIEQQYVSGLVTSGERNFKVIEI
;
A
#
# COMPACT_ATOMS: atom_id res chain seq x y z
N GLU A 1 1.75 -18.93 15.81
CA GLU A 1 1.53 -20.24 16.48
C GLU A 1 1.00 -21.21 15.43
N PRO A 2 1.29 -22.52 15.52
CA PRO A 2 0.86 -23.46 14.50
C PRO A 2 -0.65 -23.64 14.54
N ILE A 3 -1.28 -23.55 13.37
CA ILE A 3 -2.70 -23.84 13.17
C ILE A 3 -2.77 -25.10 12.31
N LEU A 4 -3.50 -26.11 12.78
CA LEU A 4 -3.68 -27.34 12.02
C LEU A 4 -4.49 -27.04 10.75
N ILE A 5 -3.98 -27.51 9.62
CA ILE A 5 -4.59 -27.39 8.30
C ILE A 5 -4.56 -28.73 7.59
N GLU A 6 -5.45 -28.92 6.64
CA GLU A 6 -5.37 -30.03 5.69
C GLU A 6 -4.40 -29.67 4.55
N GLY A 7 -3.61 -30.65 4.08
CA GLY A 7 -2.65 -30.47 2.99
C GLY A 7 -1.18 -30.68 3.40
N LYS A 8 -0.26 -30.46 2.46
CA LYS A 8 1.19 -30.65 2.64
C LYS A 8 2.01 -29.37 2.52
N ALA A 9 1.35 -28.22 2.41
CA ALA A 9 1.99 -26.91 2.25
C ALA A 9 1.91 -26.10 3.55
N ILE A 10 2.91 -25.27 3.82
CA ILE A 10 2.93 -24.35 4.95
C ILE A 10 2.19 -23.07 4.54
N GLN A 11 1.26 -22.60 5.36
CA GLN A 11 0.63 -21.30 5.18
C GLN A 11 1.43 -20.23 5.92
N LEU A 12 1.97 -19.26 5.17
CA LEU A 12 2.68 -18.11 5.70
C LEU A 12 1.82 -16.85 5.61
N HIS A 13 1.86 -16.02 6.65
CA HIS A 13 1.09 -14.78 6.67
C HIS A 13 1.65 -13.75 5.65
N PRO A 14 0.82 -13.08 4.83
CA PRO A 14 1.32 -12.19 3.77
C PRO A 14 2.22 -11.05 4.25
N LEU A 15 1.93 -10.46 5.43
CA LEU A 15 2.74 -9.36 5.98
C LEU A 15 4.15 -9.74 6.41
N VAL A 16 4.47 -11.04 6.59
CA VAL A 16 5.82 -11.46 6.97
C VAL A 16 6.68 -11.86 5.78
N CYS A 17 6.10 -11.97 4.57
CA CYS A 17 6.82 -12.39 3.37
C CYS A 17 7.98 -11.45 3.02
N SER A 18 7.79 -10.14 3.24
CA SER A 18 8.84 -9.12 3.05
C SER A 18 10.05 -9.34 3.96
N ALA A 19 9.83 -9.78 5.20
CA ALA A 19 10.91 -10.01 6.17
C ALA A 19 11.72 -11.27 5.85
N PHE A 20 11.04 -12.30 5.32
CA PHE A 20 11.69 -13.54 4.87
C PHE A 20 12.25 -13.45 3.45
N ASN A 21 11.95 -12.37 2.72
CA ASN A 21 12.19 -12.26 1.28
C ASN A 21 11.67 -13.49 0.52
N ALA A 22 10.49 -13.95 0.93
CA ALA A 22 9.84 -15.14 0.39
C ALA A 22 8.72 -14.73 -0.56
N ASP A 23 8.53 -15.52 -1.61
CA ASP A 23 7.35 -15.47 -2.46
C ASP A 23 6.64 -16.84 -2.50
N PHE A 24 5.68 -16.99 -3.41
CA PHE A 24 4.85 -18.19 -3.51
C PHE A 24 5.00 -18.90 -4.86
N ASP A 25 6.20 -18.85 -5.46
CA ASP A 25 6.49 -19.51 -6.73
C ASP A 25 7.14 -20.91 -6.60
N GLY A 26 7.49 -21.33 -5.37
CA GLY A 26 8.12 -22.62 -5.10
C GLY A 26 8.99 -22.67 -3.83
N ASP A 27 9.12 -21.54 -3.13
CA ASP A 27 9.90 -21.42 -1.89
C ASP A 27 9.54 -22.46 -0.81
N GLN A 28 10.57 -22.93 -0.12
CA GLN A 28 10.46 -23.91 0.97
C GLN A 28 10.94 -23.31 2.29
N MET A 29 10.30 -23.69 3.39
CA MET A 29 10.66 -23.24 4.74
C MET A 29 10.88 -24.42 5.68
N ALA A 30 11.96 -24.35 6.47
CA ALA A 30 12.22 -25.30 7.53
C ALA A 30 11.45 -24.93 8.80
N VAL A 31 10.84 -25.93 9.45
CA VAL A 31 10.12 -25.75 10.72
C VAL A 31 10.89 -26.47 11.82
N HIS A 32 11.20 -25.74 12.89
CA HIS A 32 11.89 -26.25 14.07
C HIS A 32 10.96 -26.18 15.28
N VAL A 33 11.03 -27.18 16.16
CA VAL A 33 10.19 -27.26 17.37
C VAL A 33 11.07 -27.00 18.59
N PRO A 34 10.85 -25.89 19.35
CA PRO A 34 11.56 -25.65 20.59
C PRO A 34 11.09 -26.65 21.67
N LEU A 35 12.01 -27.45 22.19
CA LEU A 35 11.68 -28.53 23.13
C LEU A 35 11.71 -28.09 24.59
N SER A 36 12.75 -27.34 25.01
CA SER A 36 12.90 -26.92 26.41
C SER A 36 11.96 -25.77 26.76
N VAL A 37 11.63 -25.65 28.05
CA VAL A 37 10.76 -24.56 28.54
C VAL A 37 11.42 -23.20 28.28
N GLU A 38 12.73 -23.11 28.45
CA GLU A 38 13.52 -21.91 28.18
C GLU A 38 13.41 -21.51 26.70
N ALA A 39 13.57 -22.46 25.77
CA ALA A 39 13.47 -22.20 24.34
C ALA A 39 12.04 -21.80 23.93
N GLN A 40 11.02 -22.39 24.55
CA GLN A 40 9.62 -21.99 24.31
C GLN A 40 9.34 -20.57 24.80
N MET A 41 9.86 -20.20 25.99
CA MET A 41 9.72 -18.85 26.52
C MET A 41 10.49 -17.83 25.68
N GLU A 42 11.68 -18.17 25.22
CA GLU A 42 12.49 -17.33 24.33
C GLU A 42 11.78 -17.11 22.98
N ALA A 43 11.29 -18.18 22.36
CA ALA A 43 10.57 -18.09 21.09
C ALA A 43 9.32 -17.21 21.20
N ARG A 44 8.58 -17.31 22.30
CA ARG A 44 7.37 -16.52 22.53
C ARG A 44 7.67 -15.06 22.90
N THR A 45 8.73 -14.81 23.65
CA THR A 45 9.03 -13.46 24.17
C THR A 45 9.87 -12.63 23.20
N LEU A 46 10.80 -13.26 22.46
CA LEU A 46 11.73 -12.55 21.57
C LEU A 46 11.45 -12.81 20.08
N MET A 47 11.25 -14.06 19.69
CA MET A 47 11.20 -14.44 18.27
C MET A 47 9.81 -14.28 17.63
N LEU A 48 8.77 -14.09 18.43
CA LEU A 48 7.39 -14.00 17.94
C LEU A 48 7.24 -12.86 16.92
N ALA A 49 6.60 -13.15 15.78
CA ALA A 49 6.45 -12.18 14.69
C ALA A 49 5.77 -10.87 15.11
N SER A 50 4.86 -10.92 16.08
CA SER A 50 4.20 -9.72 16.63
C SER A 50 5.15 -8.77 17.34
N ASN A 51 6.33 -9.21 17.75
CA ASN A 51 7.35 -8.39 18.41
C ASN A 51 8.29 -7.75 17.38
N ASN A 52 8.46 -8.40 16.22
CA ASN A 52 9.44 -8.04 15.19
C ASN A 52 8.80 -7.28 14.01
N ILE A 53 8.09 -6.18 14.32
CA ILE A 53 7.36 -5.39 13.32
C ILE A 53 8.17 -4.24 12.70
N LEU A 54 9.38 -3.97 13.22
CA LEU A 54 10.31 -2.97 12.71
C LEU A 54 11.60 -3.64 12.27
N PHE A 55 12.25 -3.11 11.24
CA PHE A 55 13.60 -3.52 10.88
C PHE A 55 14.62 -3.01 11.92
N PRO A 56 15.50 -3.89 12.44
CA PRO A 56 16.55 -3.48 13.38
C PRO A 56 17.52 -2.45 12.81
N ALA A 57 17.72 -2.44 11.49
CA ALA A 57 18.72 -1.59 10.82
C ALA A 57 18.31 -0.10 10.77
N ASN A 58 17.03 0.20 10.58
CA ASN A 58 16.56 1.58 10.32
C ASN A 58 15.30 1.98 11.11
N GLY A 59 14.68 1.06 11.85
CA GLY A 59 13.45 1.31 12.62
C GLY A 59 12.21 1.57 11.75
N GLU A 60 12.26 1.27 10.45
CA GLU A 60 11.08 1.31 9.59
C GLU A 60 10.22 0.04 9.75
N PRO A 61 8.89 0.12 9.54
CA PRO A 61 8.05 -1.07 9.64
C PRO A 61 8.42 -2.15 8.62
N SER A 62 8.56 -3.39 9.06
CA SER A 62 8.78 -4.57 8.20
C SER A 62 7.48 -5.13 7.64
N ILE A 63 6.38 -4.97 8.39
CA ILE A 63 5.03 -5.49 8.10
C ILE A 63 4.21 -4.59 7.16
N VAL A 64 4.87 -3.92 6.21
CA VAL A 64 4.17 -3.04 5.24
C VAL A 64 3.49 -3.92 4.19
N PRO A 65 2.17 -3.78 3.98
CA PRO A 65 1.48 -4.51 2.92
C PRO A 65 2.08 -4.22 1.54
N SER A 66 2.02 -5.21 0.66
CA SER A 66 2.58 -5.18 -0.69
C SER A 66 1.50 -5.35 -1.77
N GLN A 67 1.89 -5.05 -3.02
CA GLN A 67 1.16 -5.39 -4.25
C GLN A 67 -0.34 -5.08 -4.18
N ASP A 68 -1.20 -6.11 -4.26
CA ASP A 68 -2.66 -6.00 -4.41
C ASP A 68 -3.32 -5.27 -3.26
N VAL A 69 -2.80 -5.44 -2.03
CA VAL A 69 -3.34 -4.76 -0.85
C VAL A 69 -3.13 -3.27 -0.97
N VAL A 70 -1.95 -2.85 -1.43
CA VAL A 70 -1.65 -1.43 -1.70
C VAL A 70 -2.53 -0.91 -2.82
N LEU A 71 -2.76 -1.70 -3.86
CA LEU A 71 -3.61 -1.33 -4.98
C LEU A 71 -5.06 -1.11 -4.55
N GLY A 72 -5.64 -2.02 -3.76
CA GLY A 72 -7.01 -1.90 -3.25
C GLY A 72 -7.20 -0.69 -2.33
N LEU A 73 -6.25 -0.44 -1.43
CA LEU A 73 -6.26 0.74 -0.57
C LEU A 73 -6.08 2.04 -1.37
N TYR A 74 -5.17 2.04 -2.34
CA TYR A 74 -4.93 3.20 -3.21
C TYR A 74 -6.18 3.53 -4.04
N TYR A 75 -6.78 2.53 -4.68
CA TYR A 75 -7.99 2.71 -5.49
C TYR A 75 -9.13 3.31 -4.67
N THR A 76 -9.38 2.76 -3.48
CA THR A 76 -10.48 3.18 -2.59
C THR A 76 -10.27 4.56 -1.98
N THR A 77 -9.01 4.98 -1.78
CA THR A 77 -8.68 6.28 -1.18
C THR A 77 -8.40 7.37 -2.20
N ARG A 78 -8.41 7.05 -3.49
CA ARG A 78 -8.25 8.01 -4.57
C ARG A 78 -9.57 8.75 -4.79
N GLU A 79 -9.48 10.07 -4.94
CA GLU A 79 -10.64 10.89 -5.28
C GLU A 79 -10.92 10.86 -6.78
N ARG A 80 -12.19 10.89 -7.14
CA ARG A 80 -12.68 11.03 -8.51
C ARG A 80 -13.50 12.31 -8.60
N ILE A 81 -13.30 13.06 -9.68
CA ILE A 81 -14.11 14.23 -10.01
C ILE A 81 -15.41 13.73 -10.66
N ASN A 82 -16.56 14.31 -10.28
CA ASN A 82 -17.90 13.92 -10.75
C ASN A 82 -18.25 12.47 -10.44
N GLY A 83 -17.93 12.02 -9.22
CA GLY A 83 -18.33 10.69 -8.73
C GLY A 83 -19.82 10.65 -8.36
N LYS A 84 -20.45 9.47 -8.48
CA LYS A 84 -21.84 9.30 -8.01
C LYS A 84 -21.89 9.54 -6.49
N GLY A 85 -22.77 10.45 -6.05
CA GLY A 85 -22.90 10.83 -4.65
C GLY A 85 -21.97 11.95 -4.18
N GLU A 86 -21.36 12.69 -5.10
CA GLU A 86 -20.51 13.84 -4.78
C GLU A 86 -21.28 14.96 -4.04
N GLY A 87 -20.68 15.49 -2.98
CA GLY A 87 -21.22 16.59 -2.17
C GLY A 87 -22.26 16.15 -1.11
N LEU A 88 -22.60 14.87 -1.03
CA LEU A 88 -23.50 14.36 -0.01
C LEU A 88 -22.89 14.48 1.40
N ILE A 89 -23.77 14.70 2.37
CA ILE A 89 -23.41 14.86 3.78
C ILE A 89 -23.96 13.65 4.56
N PHE A 90 -23.09 12.97 5.28
CA PHE A 90 -23.39 11.78 6.06
C PHE A 90 -23.21 12.02 7.56
N SER A 91 -24.09 11.42 8.35
CA SER A 91 -24.15 11.56 9.79
C SER A 91 -23.20 10.62 10.54
N ASP A 92 -22.87 9.46 9.97
CA ASP A 92 -21.95 8.46 10.50
C ASP A 92 -21.36 7.56 9.38
N THR A 93 -20.41 6.69 9.72
CA THR A 93 -19.83 5.71 8.79
C THR A 93 -20.83 4.65 8.36
N GLY A 94 -21.80 4.31 9.23
CA GLY A 94 -22.86 3.35 8.92
C GLY A 94 -23.78 3.81 7.78
N GLU A 95 -24.08 5.10 7.70
CA GLU A 95 -24.85 5.70 6.60
C GLU A 95 -24.07 5.68 5.29
N VAL A 96 -22.77 5.94 5.32
CA VAL A 96 -21.89 5.78 4.16
C VAL A 96 -21.91 4.35 3.65
N GLN A 97 -21.82 3.36 4.55
CA GLN A 97 -21.87 1.95 4.18
C GLN A 97 -23.22 1.58 3.55
N ARG A 98 -24.34 2.02 4.14
CA ARG A 98 -25.68 1.78 3.57
C ARG A 98 -25.85 2.42 2.19
N ALA A 99 -25.38 3.66 2.01
CA ALA A 99 -25.47 4.35 0.74
C ALA A 99 -24.58 3.70 -0.33
N PHE A 100 -23.41 3.20 0.06
CA PHE A 100 -22.54 2.42 -0.81
C PHE A 100 -23.19 1.08 -1.22
N ASP A 101 -23.78 0.35 -0.27
CA ASP A 101 -24.44 -0.94 -0.54
C ASP A 101 -25.71 -0.77 -1.39
N ALA A 102 -26.41 0.36 -1.27
CA ALA A 102 -27.52 0.73 -2.15
C ALA A 102 -27.06 1.18 -3.54
N GLY A 103 -25.75 1.37 -3.77
CA GLY A 103 -25.19 1.84 -5.02
C GLY A 103 -25.42 3.33 -5.29
N GLU A 104 -25.77 4.13 -4.28
CA GLU A 104 -26.00 5.57 -4.42
C GLU A 104 -24.72 6.40 -4.35
N VAL A 105 -23.64 5.83 -3.81
CA VAL A 105 -22.34 6.49 -3.65
C VAL A 105 -21.22 5.60 -4.17
N GLU A 106 -20.29 6.17 -4.93
CA GLU A 106 -19.04 5.50 -5.29
C GLU A 106 -17.96 5.67 -4.19
N LEU A 107 -17.08 4.67 -4.02
CA LEU A 107 -15.96 4.74 -3.05
C LEU A 107 -15.09 6.00 -3.22
N ASN A 108 -14.97 6.47 -4.45
CA ASN A 108 -14.05 7.55 -4.82
C ASN A 108 -14.74 8.92 -4.84
N ALA A 109 -16.04 8.98 -4.55
CA ALA A 109 -16.81 10.22 -4.53
C ALA A 109 -16.45 11.08 -3.31
N LYS A 110 -16.39 12.40 -3.52
CA LYS A 110 -16.15 13.38 -2.45
C LYS A 110 -17.41 13.58 -1.62
N ILE A 111 -17.31 13.35 -0.32
CA ILE A 111 -18.42 13.43 0.63
C ILE A 111 -17.99 14.19 1.88
N ASN A 112 -18.97 14.71 2.62
CA ASN A 112 -18.75 15.24 3.96
C ASN A 112 -19.30 14.24 4.97
N VAL A 113 -18.49 13.73 5.88
CA VAL A 113 -18.94 12.79 6.91
C VAL A 113 -18.55 13.28 8.29
N ARG A 114 -19.45 13.11 9.24
CA ARG A 114 -19.17 13.35 10.65
C ARG A 114 -18.44 12.16 11.23
N LEU A 115 -17.19 12.36 11.65
CA LEU A 115 -16.36 11.31 12.27
C LEU A 115 -16.03 11.68 13.70
N THR A 116 -16.05 10.67 14.57
CA THR A 116 -15.60 10.78 15.96
C THR A 116 -14.17 10.24 16.06
N GLU A 117 -13.22 11.14 16.31
CA GLU A 117 -11.82 10.80 16.52
C GLU A 117 -11.54 10.70 18.02
N TYR A 118 -10.69 9.73 18.36
CA TYR A 118 -10.15 9.59 19.71
C TYR A 118 -8.70 10.04 19.69
N THR A 119 -8.40 11.10 20.43
CA THR A 119 -7.02 11.55 20.64
C THR A 119 -6.54 10.98 21.97
N LYS A 120 -5.37 10.32 21.95
CA LYS A 120 -4.75 9.80 23.17
C LYS A 120 -3.77 10.83 23.71
N ASP A 121 -4.02 11.32 24.92
CA ASP A 121 -3.07 12.20 25.59
C ASP A 121 -1.88 11.41 26.12
N LYS A 122 -0.66 11.87 25.80
CA LYS A 122 0.58 11.16 26.16
C LYS A 122 0.86 11.18 27.67
N ALA A 123 0.27 12.10 28.41
CA ALA A 123 0.53 12.30 29.84
C ALA A 123 -0.45 11.55 30.77
N THR A 124 -1.73 11.46 30.40
CA THR A 124 -2.78 10.84 31.23
C THR A 124 -3.29 9.51 30.68
N GLY A 125 -3.03 9.21 29.40
CA GLY A 125 -3.55 8.03 28.73
C GLY A 125 -5.06 8.08 28.47
N GLU A 126 -5.73 9.18 28.81
CA GLU A 126 -7.16 9.38 28.56
C GLU A 126 -7.45 9.61 27.07
N LEU A 127 -8.58 9.08 26.62
CA LEU A 127 -9.06 9.20 25.24
C LEU A 127 -10.08 10.32 25.19
N THR A 128 -9.71 11.44 24.56
CA THR A 128 -10.64 12.54 24.30
C THR A 128 -11.36 12.29 22.97
N ALA A 129 -12.69 12.19 23.02
CA ALA A 129 -13.51 12.07 21.83
C ALA A 129 -13.79 13.47 21.27
N SER A 130 -13.40 13.70 20.02
CA SER A 130 -13.73 14.91 19.28
C SER A 130 -14.51 14.52 18.04
N THR A 131 -15.66 15.16 17.83
CA THR A 131 -16.49 14.90 16.65
C THR A 131 -16.37 16.08 15.71
N LYS A 132 -15.98 15.81 14.46
CA LYS A 132 -15.79 16.85 13.44
C LYS A 132 -16.38 16.40 12.12
N LEU A 133 -16.89 17.36 11.36
CA LEU A 133 -17.25 17.16 9.96
C LEU A 133 -15.98 17.21 9.10
N TRP A 134 -15.71 16.14 8.37
CA TRP A 134 -14.55 16.01 7.49
C TRP A 134 -14.99 15.95 6.04
N GLU A 135 -14.32 16.75 5.21
CA GLU A 135 -14.34 16.59 3.76
C GLU A 135 -13.39 15.43 3.38
N THR A 136 -13.95 14.37 2.81
CA THR A 136 -13.21 13.14 2.50
C THR A 136 -13.86 12.37 1.35
N THR A 137 -13.47 11.11 1.14
CA THR A 137 -14.15 10.20 0.19
C THR A 137 -14.87 9.08 0.93
N ALA A 138 -15.88 8.49 0.31
CA ALA A 138 -16.62 7.36 0.90
C ALA A 138 -15.69 6.22 1.32
N GLY A 139 -14.70 5.88 0.48
CA GLY A 139 -13.71 4.87 0.78
C GLY A 139 -12.81 5.19 1.98
N ARG A 140 -12.36 6.45 2.10
CA ARG A 140 -11.57 6.90 3.27
C ARG A 140 -12.40 6.88 4.55
N ALA A 141 -13.68 7.25 4.46
CA ALA A 141 -14.62 7.21 5.57
C ALA A 141 -14.82 5.76 6.08
N LEU A 142 -15.02 4.79 5.20
CA LEU A 142 -15.15 3.38 5.57
C LEU A 142 -13.85 2.83 6.19
N LEU A 143 -12.69 3.25 5.69
CA LEU A 143 -11.39 2.90 6.28
C LEU A 143 -11.12 3.60 7.62
N SER A 144 -11.96 4.55 8.06
CA SER A 144 -11.80 5.14 9.39
C SER A 144 -12.12 4.14 10.51
N GLU A 145 -12.99 3.16 10.26
CA GLU A 145 -13.42 2.16 11.25
C GLU A 145 -12.29 1.22 11.68
N ILE A 146 -11.29 1.03 10.81
CA ILE A 146 -10.14 0.17 11.12
C ILE A 146 -9.07 0.89 11.93
N LEU A 147 -9.09 2.23 12.00
CA LEU A 147 -8.07 3.01 12.70
C LEU A 147 -8.10 2.74 14.22
N PRO A 148 -6.96 2.46 14.86
CA PRO A 148 -6.91 2.35 16.31
C PRO A 148 -7.17 3.70 16.98
N LYS A 149 -7.77 3.62 18.17
CA LYS A 149 -8.05 4.80 19.00
C LYS A 149 -6.72 5.51 19.33
N GLY A 150 -6.62 6.80 19.02
CA GLY A 150 -5.39 7.60 19.19
C GLY A 150 -4.74 8.07 17.89
N LEU A 151 -5.14 7.53 16.73
CA LEU A 151 -4.70 8.01 15.42
C LEU A 151 -5.68 9.04 14.84
N PRO A 152 -5.19 10.24 14.46
CA PRO A 152 -6.02 11.23 13.77
C PRO A 152 -6.47 10.74 12.39
N PHE A 153 -7.68 11.11 11.98
CA PHE A 153 -8.20 10.77 10.64
C PHE A 153 -7.39 11.43 9.51
N SER A 154 -6.75 12.56 9.79
CA SER A 154 -5.83 13.23 8.84
C SER A 154 -4.75 12.30 8.27
N ASN A 155 -4.34 11.27 9.02
CA ASN A 155 -3.37 10.29 8.56
C ASN A 155 -3.88 9.41 7.41
N ILE A 156 -5.19 9.19 7.31
CA ILE A 156 -5.83 8.38 6.26
C ILE A 156 -6.52 9.24 5.19
N ASN A 157 -6.74 10.53 5.43
CA ASN A 157 -7.42 11.43 4.49
C ASN A 157 -6.53 11.88 3.31
N LYS A 158 -5.90 10.93 2.63
CA LYS A 158 -5.04 11.11 1.47
C LYS A 158 -5.01 9.82 0.65
N ALA A 159 -4.54 9.89 -0.59
CA ALA A 159 -4.34 8.70 -1.40
C ALA A 159 -3.24 7.81 -0.77
N LEU A 160 -3.62 6.61 -0.35
CA LEU A 160 -2.74 5.67 0.35
C LEU A 160 -1.80 4.96 -0.65
N LYS A 161 -0.65 5.57 -0.91
CA LYS A 161 0.48 4.92 -1.60
C LYS A 161 1.28 4.05 -0.62
N LYS A 162 2.11 3.14 -1.14
CA LYS A 162 3.02 2.29 -0.33
C LYS A 162 3.79 3.06 0.76
N LYS A 163 4.37 4.21 0.41
CA LYS A 163 5.10 5.08 1.36
C LYS A 163 4.20 5.64 2.47
N GLU A 164 2.97 6.02 2.12
CA GLU A 164 2.02 6.58 3.10
C GLU A 164 1.45 5.51 4.03
N ILE A 165 1.27 4.29 3.53
CA ILE A 165 0.89 3.11 4.35
C ILE A 165 2.01 2.79 5.35
N SER A 166 3.27 2.78 4.91
CA SER A 166 4.42 2.59 5.82
C SER A 166 4.45 3.67 6.92
N LYS A 167 4.28 4.96 6.55
CA LYS A 167 4.18 6.05 7.53
C LYS A 167 3.00 5.85 8.48
N LEU A 168 1.85 5.40 7.99
CA LEU A 168 0.64 5.17 8.79
C LEU A 168 0.90 4.12 9.88
N ILE A 169 1.53 2.99 9.52
CA ILE A 169 1.91 1.94 10.48
C ILE A 169 2.94 2.46 11.48
N ASN A 170 3.93 3.24 11.04
CA ASN A 170 4.94 3.81 11.94
C ASN A 170 4.32 4.81 12.95
N VAL A 171 3.38 5.66 12.51
CA VAL A 171 2.66 6.57 13.41
C VAL A 171 1.77 5.80 14.37
N SER A 172 1.10 4.73 13.91
CA SER A 172 0.33 3.83 14.78
C SER A 172 1.20 3.25 15.87
N PHE A 173 2.38 2.73 15.51
CA PHE A 173 3.30 2.14 16.47
C PHE A 173 3.74 3.13 17.55
N ARG A 174 4.09 4.36 17.15
CA ARG A 174 4.57 5.40 18.06
C ARG A 174 3.48 5.97 18.98
N LYS A 175 2.22 5.96 18.57
CA LYS A 175 1.10 6.57 19.33
C LYS A 175 0.26 5.54 20.10
N CYS A 176 -0.11 4.44 19.45
CA CYS A 176 -1.01 3.43 19.98
C CYS A 176 -0.25 2.25 20.61
N GLY A 177 0.99 2.02 20.17
CA GLY A 177 1.85 0.93 20.69
C GLY A 177 1.78 -0.33 19.83
N LEU A 178 2.43 -1.39 20.30
CA LEU A 178 2.64 -2.63 19.54
C LEU A 178 1.33 -3.37 19.24
N LYS A 179 0.56 -3.69 20.28
CA LYS A 179 -0.64 -4.53 20.18
C LYS A 179 -1.66 -3.96 19.20
N ASP A 180 -1.97 -2.67 19.34
CA ASP A 180 -2.94 -1.99 18.47
C ASP A 180 -2.45 -1.90 17.03
N THR A 181 -1.13 -1.76 16.82
CA THR A 181 -0.53 -1.71 15.47
C THR A 181 -0.58 -3.05 14.76
N VAL A 182 -0.37 -4.16 15.47
CA VAL A 182 -0.49 -5.51 14.90
C VAL A 182 -1.93 -5.78 14.45
N VAL A 183 -2.91 -5.46 15.32
CA VAL A 183 -4.34 -5.60 14.98
C VAL A 183 -4.72 -4.68 13.82
N PHE A 184 -4.21 -3.46 13.81
CA PHE A 184 -4.45 -2.50 12.73
C PHE A 184 -3.88 -3.00 11.39
N ALA A 185 -2.65 -3.51 11.37
CA ALA A 185 -2.02 -4.01 10.16
C ALA A 185 -2.77 -5.20 9.56
N ASP A 186 -3.28 -6.12 10.39
CA ASP A 186 -4.11 -7.24 9.95
C ASP A 186 -5.46 -6.77 9.37
N LYS A 187 -6.16 -5.87 10.06
CA LYS A 187 -7.41 -5.27 9.54
C LYS A 187 -7.20 -4.53 8.22
N LEU A 188 -6.07 -3.86 8.08
CA LEU A 188 -5.69 -3.12 6.88
C LEU A 188 -5.36 -4.09 5.73
N LEU A 189 -4.72 -5.22 6.01
CA LEU A 189 -4.50 -6.31 5.05
C LEU A 189 -5.83 -6.88 4.54
N GLN A 190 -6.71 -7.29 5.45
CA GLN A 190 -8.02 -7.87 5.12
C GLN A 190 -8.88 -6.90 4.32
N SER A 191 -8.91 -5.63 4.74
CA SER A 191 -9.65 -4.58 4.04
C SER A 191 -9.07 -4.32 2.65
N GLY A 192 -7.74 -4.26 2.52
CA GLY A 192 -7.09 -4.04 1.24
C GLY A 192 -7.35 -5.16 0.24
N PHE A 193 -7.28 -6.44 0.65
CA PHE A 193 -7.66 -7.56 -0.22
C PHE A 193 -9.14 -7.49 -0.64
N ARG A 194 -10.05 -7.30 0.31
CA ARG A 194 -11.49 -7.19 0.03
C ARG A 194 -11.79 -6.07 -0.97
N LEU A 195 -11.15 -4.91 -0.80
CA LEU A 195 -11.34 -3.76 -1.67
C LEU A 195 -10.68 -3.96 -3.03
N ALA A 196 -9.51 -4.59 -3.09
CA ALA A 196 -8.84 -4.93 -4.34
C ALA A 196 -9.71 -5.86 -5.20
N THR A 197 -10.28 -6.91 -4.59
CA THR A 197 -11.19 -7.82 -5.30
C THR A 197 -12.45 -7.11 -5.77
N LYS A 198 -13.06 -6.25 -4.94
CA LYS A 198 -14.25 -5.47 -5.33
C LYS A 198 -13.97 -4.46 -6.44
N ALA A 199 -12.75 -3.92 -6.51
CA ALA A 199 -12.38 -2.96 -7.55
C ALA A 199 -12.30 -3.59 -8.95
N GLY A 200 -12.18 -4.92 -9.05
CA GLY A 200 -12.19 -5.62 -10.33
C GLY A 200 -11.08 -5.16 -11.28
N ILE A 201 -9.93 -4.73 -10.74
CA ILE A 201 -8.83 -4.19 -11.54
C ILE A 201 -8.23 -5.33 -12.37
N SER A 202 -8.17 -5.12 -13.67
CA SER A 202 -7.54 -6.02 -14.63
C SER A 202 -6.58 -5.22 -15.50
N ILE A 203 -5.83 -5.92 -16.34
CA ILE A 203 -4.94 -5.33 -17.33
C ILE A 203 -5.21 -5.99 -18.68
N CYS A 204 -5.36 -5.18 -19.71
CA CYS A 204 -5.52 -5.60 -21.08
C CYS A 204 -4.48 -4.91 -21.98
N ILE A 205 -4.40 -5.32 -23.25
CA ILE A 205 -3.44 -4.74 -24.19
C ILE A 205 -3.74 -3.27 -24.50
N ASP A 206 -5.01 -2.86 -24.43
CA ASP A 206 -5.43 -1.48 -24.69
C ASP A 206 -5.00 -0.52 -23.56
N ASP A 207 -4.70 -1.03 -22.36
CA ASP A 207 -4.13 -0.22 -21.27
C ASP A 207 -2.67 0.20 -21.57
N MET A 208 -2.00 -0.47 -22.51
CA MET A 208 -0.64 -0.14 -22.95
C MET A 208 -0.66 0.92 -24.06
N LEU A 209 -0.96 2.16 -23.66
CA LEU A 209 -1.00 3.30 -24.58
C LEU A 209 0.38 3.59 -25.18
N VAL A 210 0.51 3.38 -26.50
CA VAL A 210 1.68 3.78 -27.27
C VAL A 210 1.53 5.24 -27.66
N PRO A 211 2.48 6.14 -27.30
CA PRO A 211 2.40 7.53 -27.70
C PRO A 211 2.49 7.68 -29.22
N ASP A 212 1.62 8.50 -29.80
CA ASP A 212 1.58 8.76 -31.26
C ASP A 212 2.92 9.33 -31.77
N GLU A 213 3.57 10.15 -30.95
CA GLU A 213 4.86 10.80 -31.23
C GLU A 213 6.03 9.80 -31.37
N LYS A 214 5.86 8.55 -30.93
CA LYS A 214 6.92 7.52 -30.92
C LYS A 214 7.58 7.37 -32.29
N HIS A 215 6.79 7.35 -33.36
CA HIS A 215 7.31 7.19 -34.73
C HIS A 215 8.14 8.39 -35.18
N GLU A 216 7.75 9.60 -34.81
CA GLU A 216 8.48 10.82 -35.15
C GLU A 216 9.80 10.91 -34.41
N ILE A 217 9.81 10.57 -33.11
CA ILE A 217 11.02 10.56 -32.27
C ILE A 217 12.03 9.57 -32.83
N ILE A 218 11.60 8.34 -33.15
CA ILE A 218 12.47 7.31 -33.75
C ILE A 218 13.00 7.77 -35.10
N SER A 219 12.15 8.36 -35.95
CA SER A 219 12.58 8.85 -37.26
C SER A 219 13.62 9.97 -37.16
N ARG A 220 13.50 10.86 -36.16
CA ARG A 220 14.47 11.93 -35.90
C ARG A 220 15.81 11.35 -35.46
N ALA A 221 15.82 10.47 -34.47
CA ALA A 221 17.03 9.78 -34.02
C ALA A 221 17.70 9.01 -35.15
N GLN A 222 16.94 8.29 -35.98
CA GLN A 222 17.48 7.59 -37.15
C GLN A 222 18.11 8.52 -38.19
N LYS A 223 17.59 9.74 -38.37
CA LYS A 223 18.20 10.74 -39.26
C LYS A 223 19.52 11.24 -38.69
N GLU A 224 19.58 11.56 -37.40
CA GLU A 224 20.80 12.01 -36.73
C GLU A 224 21.89 10.92 -36.75
N VAL A 225 21.53 9.66 -36.48
CA VAL A 225 22.45 8.52 -36.62
C VAL A 225 22.97 8.40 -38.06
N LYS A 226 22.12 8.62 -39.06
CA LYS A 226 22.52 8.58 -40.47
C LYS A 226 23.48 9.72 -40.83
N GLU A 227 23.30 10.91 -40.27
CA GLU A 227 24.23 12.03 -40.45
C GLU A 227 25.60 11.73 -39.82
N ILE A 228 25.63 11.13 -38.62
CA ILE A 228 26.88 10.71 -37.97
C ILE A 228 27.59 9.60 -38.78
N GLU A 229 26.84 8.65 -39.34
CA GLU A 229 27.41 7.61 -40.21
C GLU A 229 28.01 8.22 -41.49
N GLN A 230 27.37 9.25 -42.07
CA GLN A 230 27.93 9.98 -43.22
C GLN A 230 29.21 10.74 -42.87
N GLN A 231 29.26 11.37 -41.69
CA GLN A 231 30.47 12.01 -41.19
C GLN A 231 31.60 11.00 -40.97
N TYR A 232 31.29 9.80 -40.49
CA TYR A 232 32.25 8.71 -40.32
C TYR A 232 32.83 8.24 -41.67
N VAL A 233 31.97 7.98 -42.66
CA VAL A 233 32.40 7.59 -44.02
C VAL A 233 33.27 8.66 -44.68
N SER A 234 32.99 9.93 -44.38
CA SER A 234 33.77 11.08 -44.88
C SER A 234 35.08 11.31 -44.12
N GLY A 235 35.37 10.50 -43.08
CA GLY A 235 36.57 10.61 -42.26
C GLY A 235 36.58 11.76 -41.25
N LEU A 236 35.44 12.42 -41.01
CA LEU A 236 35.30 13.56 -40.08
C LEU A 236 35.24 13.13 -38.60
N VAL A 237 34.90 11.87 -38.33
CA VAL A 237 34.79 11.31 -36.97
C VAL A 237 35.47 9.95 -36.91
N THR A 238 36.06 9.64 -35.77
CA THR A 238 36.66 8.32 -35.53
C THR A 238 35.60 7.27 -35.18
N SER A 239 35.96 5.99 -35.28
CA SER A 239 35.03 4.88 -34.93
C SER A 239 34.59 4.93 -33.46
N GLY A 240 35.47 5.37 -32.56
CA GLY A 240 35.16 5.55 -31.14
C GLY A 240 34.15 6.68 -30.89
N GLU A 241 34.37 7.85 -31.51
CA GLU A 241 33.45 8.99 -31.41
C GLU A 241 32.10 8.71 -32.05
N ARG A 242 32.07 7.97 -33.18
CA ARG A 242 30.83 7.51 -33.82
C ARG A 242 30.00 6.67 -32.85
N ASN A 243 30.60 5.65 -32.23
CA ASN A 243 29.89 4.79 -31.29
C ASN A 243 29.37 5.57 -30.08
N PHE A 244 30.17 6.50 -29.55
CA PHE A 244 29.72 7.35 -28.44
C PHE A 244 28.52 8.23 -28.83
N LYS A 245 28.60 8.92 -29.97
CA LYS A 245 27.51 9.79 -30.45
C LYS A 245 26.23 9.03 -30.80
N VAL A 246 26.33 7.84 -31.38
CA VAL A 246 25.15 7.00 -31.70
C VAL A 246 24.46 6.47 -30.44
N ILE A 247 25.21 6.27 -29.33
CA ILE A 247 24.62 5.87 -28.04
C ILE A 247 23.93 7.06 -27.34
N GLU A 248 24.42 8.27 -27.58
CA GLU A 248 23.89 9.50 -26.99
C GLU A 248 22.55 9.95 -27.63
N ILE A 249 22.38 9.66 -28.92
CA ILE A 249 21.15 9.91 -29.72
C ILE A 249 20.07 8.88 -29.40
#